data_AF-A0A538RUG6-F1
#
_entry.id   AF-A0A538RUG6-F1
#
_cell.length_a   1.000
_cell.length_b   1.000
_cell.length_c   1.000
_cell.angle_alpha   90.00
_cell.angle_beta   90.00
_cell.angle_gamma   90.00
#
_symmetry.space_group_name_H-M   'P 1'
#
loop_
_entity.id
_entity.type
_entity.pdbx_description
1 polymer ?
#
loop_
_entity_poly.entity_id
_entity_poly.type
_entity_poly.pdbx_seq_one_letter_code
_entity_poly.pdbx_strand_id
1 'polypeptide(L)'
;MSEALTRILDYARAFSEKIDRCRTTPVNATDWEDAYNRLNRFRERYRHEKSYLDPAEAQALCKVFEEDTFIKEMLDIRQIGEHAHKRVESAIRLMTNAPIPICVKTSALGFFNAPIVKLPDITGQSTPSINHLQNRTKAENRIQAALTRATDKQP
;
A
#
# COMPACT_ATOMS: atom_id res chain seq x y z
N MET A 1 2.29 -24.27 -6.16
CA MET A 1 2.91 -22.96 -6.27
C MET A 1 3.47 -22.82 -7.68
N SER A 2 2.91 -21.89 -8.45
CA SER A 2 3.42 -21.52 -9.77
C SER A 2 4.73 -20.73 -9.66
N GLU A 3 5.54 -20.72 -10.72
CA GLU A 3 6.71 -19.84 -10.81
C GLU A 3 6.31 -18.36 -10.74
N ALA A 4 5.13 -18.03 -11.27
CA ALA A 4 4.53 -16.70 -11.17
C ALA A 4 4.33 -16.29 -9.72
N LEU A 5 3.79 -17.18 -8.87
CA LEU A 5 3.65 -16.92 -7.44
C LEU A 5 5.02 -16.78 -6.76
N THR A 6 6.03 -17.57 -7.12
CA THR A 6 7.39 -17.41 -6.59
C THR A 6 7.96 -16.02 -6.89
N ARG A 7 7.84 -15.53 -8.13
CA ARG A 7 8.27 -14.18 -8.50
C ARG A 7 7.51 -13.09 -7.74
N ILE A 8 6.21 -13.29 -7.48
CA ILE A 8 5.39 -12.37 -6.67
C ILE A 8 5.88 -12.34 -5.21
N LEU A 9 6.25 -13.49 -4.65
CA LEU A 9 6.71 -13.61 -3.26
C LEU A 9 8.01 -12.83 -2.99
N ASP A 10 8.92 -12.73 -3.97
CA ASP A 10 10.15 -11.93 -3.81
C ASP A 10 9.83 -10.44 -3.58
N TYR A 11 8.81 -9.91 -4.27
CA TYR A 11 8.36 -8.53 -4.09
C TYR A 11 7.61 -8.34 -2.77
N ALA A 12 6.84 -9.35 -2.34
CA ALA A 12 6.22 -9.33 -1.02
C ALA A 12 7.28 -9.27 0.08
N ARG A 13 8.33 -10.11 0.00
CA ARG A 13 9.44 -10.12 0.95
C ARG A 13 10.15 -8.76 0.99
N ALA A 14 10.47 -8.19 -0.17
CA ALA A 14 11.11 -6.89 -0.26
C ALA A 14 10.27 -5.75 0.35
N PHE A 15 8.93 -5.87 0.32
CA PHE A 15 8.01 -4.95 0.99
C PHE A 15 8.02 -5.14 2.51
N SER A 16 7.89 -6.38 2.99
CA SER A 16 7.94 -6.71 4.42
C SER A 16 9.26 -6.31 5.08
N GLU A 17 10.40 -6.63 4.46
CA GLU A 17 11.73 -6.23 4.94
C GLU A 17 11.85 -4.71 5.12
N LYS A 18 11.22 -3.93 4.22
CA LYS A 18 11.24 -2.48 4.35
C LYS A 18 10.39 -2.01 5.53
N ILE A 19 9.23 -2.62 5.77
CA ILE A 19 8.40 -2.30 6.93
C ILE A 19 9.15 -2.62 8.23
N ASP A 20 9.84 -3.75 8.29
CA ASP A 20 10.64 -4.13 9.46
C ASP A 20 11.76 -3.12 9.77
N ARG A 21 12.41 -2.59 8.74
CA ARG A 21 13.36 -1.48 8.90
C ARG A 21 12.67 -0.23 9.44
N CYS A 22 11.51 0.14 8.88
CA CYS A 22 10.70 1.24 9.40
C CYS A 22 10.24 1.07 10.86
N ARG A 23 10.23 -0.15 11.42
CA ARG A 23 9.91 -0.42 12.83
C ARG A 23 11.10 -0.21 13.76
N THR A 24 12.32 -0.43 13.28
CA THR A 24 13.50 -0.67 14.12
C THR A 24 14.56 0.43 14.04
N THR A 25 14.58 1.22 12.96
CA THR A 25 15.54 2.31 12.77
C THR A 25 14.86 3.67 12.79
N PRO A 26 15.58 4.77 13.13
CA PRO A 26 15.10 6.11 12.87
C PRO A 26 14.72 6.24 11.39
N VAL A 27 13.45 6.54 11.11
CA VAL A 27 12.90 6.55 9.75
C VAL A 27 12.91 7.97 9.22
N ASN A 28 13.45 8.17 8.02
CA ASN A 28 13.38 9.47 7.34
C ASN A 28 12.28 9.49 6.27
N ALA A 29 12.05 10.65 5.64
CA ALA A 29 11.03 10.80 4.61
C ALA A 29 11.20 9.82 3.44
N THR A 30 12.43 9.60 3.00
CA THR A 30 12.72 8.68 1.88
C THR A 30 12.40 7.23 2.21
N ASP A 31 12.49 6.83 3.48
CA ASP A 31 12.11 5.50 3.90
C ASP A 31 10.59 5.28 3.84
N TRP A 32 9.81 6.28 4.24
CA TRP A 32 8.37 6.25 4.09
C TRP A 32 7.98 6.20 2.62
N GLU A 33 8.58 7.02 1.78
CA GLU A 33 8.28 6.99 0.35
C GLU A 33 8.67 5.64 -0.32
N ASP A 34 9.88 5.15 -0.07
CA ASP A 34 10.40 3.87 -0.62
C ASP A 34 9.47 2.70 -0.27
N ALA A 35 8.94 2.67 0.95
CA ALA A 35 8.03 1.60 1.34
C ALA A 35 6.69 1.66 0.56
N TYR A 36 6.22 2.84 0.11
CA TYR A 36 5.02 2.96 -0.76
C TYR A 36 5.36 2.51 -2.17
N ASN A 37 6.55 2.86 -2.63
CA ASN A 37 7.05 2.45 -3.93
C ASN A 37 7.22 0.93 -4.03
N ARG A 38 7.66 0.27 -2.96
CA ARG A 38 7.75 -1.21 -2.88
C ARG A 38 6.37 -1.87 -2.95
N LEU A 39 5.37 -1.36 -2.23
CA LEU A 39 3.99 -1.84 -2.34
C LEU A 39 3.44 -1.67 -3.78
N ASN A 40 3.74 -0.55 -4.43
CA ASN A 40 3.37 -0.33 -5.84
C ASN A 40 4.05 -1.33 -6.78
N ARG A 41 5.38 -1.52 -6.66
CA ARG A 41 6.13 -2.50 -7.46
C ARG A 41 5.59 -3.91 -7.27
N PHE A 42 5.18 -4.25 -6.05
CA PHE A 42 4.56 -5.53 -5.75
C PHE A 42 3.22 -5.70 -6.49
N ARG A 43 2.34 -4.69 -6.47
CA ARG A 43 1.09 -4.70 -7.25
C ARG A 43 1.35 -4.80 -8.76
N GLU A 44 2.32 -4.07 -9.29
CA GLU A 44 2.67 -4.14 -10.71
C GLU A 44 3.20 -5.52 -11.09
N ARG A 45 4.01 -6.15 -10.23
CA ARG A 45 4.42 -7.54 -10.44
C ARG A 45 3.21 -8.47 -10.44
N TYR A 46 2.29 -8.35 -9.48
CA TYR A 46 1.04 -9.14 -9.50
C TYR A 46 0.28 -9.00 -10.82
N ARG A 47 0.09 -7.77 -11.32
CA ARG A 47 -0.61 -7.51 -12.58
C ARG A 47 0.06 -8.17 -13.78
N HIS A 48 1.40 -8.11 -13.84
CA HIS A 48 2.18 -8.73 -14.90
C HIS A 48 2.10 -10.26 -14.87
N GLU A 49 2.11 -10.84 -13.67
CA GLU A 49 2.15 -12.30 -13.49
C GLU A 49 0.75 -12.94 -13.42
N LYS A 50 -0.34 -12.16 -13.28
CA LYS A 50 -1.70 -12.64 -13.01
C LYS A 50 -2.18 -13.74 -13.98
N SER A 51 -1.91 -13.60 -15.27
CA SER A 51 -2.31 -14.57 -16.30
C SER A 51 -1.59 -15.92 -16.20
N TYR A 52 -0.50 -15.98 -15.43
CA TYR A 52 0.33 -17.17 -15.23
C TYR A 52 0.10 -17.83 -13.86
N LEU A 53 -0.75 -17.24 -13.02
CA LEU A 53 -1.16 -17.83 -11.74
C LEU A 53 -2.18 -18.93 -11.98
N ASP A 54 -2.16 -19.95 -11.11
CA ASP A 54 -3.27 -20.89 -11.07
C ASP A 54 -4.54 -20.20 -10.52
N PRO A 55 -5.74 -20.76 -10.75
CA PRO A 55 -6.99 -20.11 -10.35
C PRO A 55 -7.10 -19.81 -8.84
N ALA A 56 -6.56 -20.68 -7.99
CA ALA A 56 -6.62 -20.50 -6.54
C ALA A 56 -5.69 -19.36 -6.08
N GLU A 57 -4.46 -19.33 -6.62
CA GLU A 57 -3.49 -18.27 -6.40
C GLU A 57 -4.03 -16.92 -6.89
N ALA A 58 -4.61 -16.89 -8.09
CA ALA A 58 -5.20 -15.69 -8.68
C ALA A 58 -6.35 -15.16 -7.83
N GLN A 59 -7.25 -16.04 -7.36
CA GLN A 59 -8.39 -15.67 -6.53
C GLN A 59 -7.95 -15.11 -5.16
N ALA A 60 -6.94 -15.72 -4.54
CA ALA A 60 -6.41 -15.26 -3.26
C ALA A 60 -5.82 -13.85 -3.36
N LEU A 61 -5.04 -13.58 -4.41
CA LEU A 61 -4.41 -12.27 -4.63
C LEU A 61 -5.38 -11.20 -5.17
N CYS A 62 -6.40 -11.59 -5.94
CA CYS A 62 -7.46 -10.70 -6.44
C CYS A 62 -8.16 -9.97 -5.28
N LYS A 63 -8.49 -10.71 -4.21
CA LYS A 63 -9.12 -10.15 -3.00
C LYS A 63 -8.34 -8.99 -2.39
N VAL A 64 -7.03 -8.94 -2.57
CA VAL A 64 -6.15 -7.90 -2.00
C VAL A 64 -5.85 -6.78 -3.00
N PHE A 65 -5.52 -7.09 -4.26
CA PHE A 65 -5.04 -6.07 -5.19
C PHE A 65 -6.13 -5.41 -6.03
N GLU A 66 -7.30 -6.04 -6.11
CA GLU A 66 -8.41 -5.59 -6.96
C GLU A 66 -9.66 -5.25 -6.12
N GLU A 67 -9.93 -6.03 -5.07
CA GLU A 67 -11.14 -5.86 -4.26
C GLU A 67 -10.90 -5.10 -2.94
N ASP A 68 -9.68 -5.14 -2.38
CA ASP A 68 -9.39 -4.47 -1.12
C ASP A 68 -9.23 -2.95 -1.32
N THR A 69 -10.26 -2.21 -0.92
CA THR A 69 -10.30 -0.75 -1.03
C THR A 69 -9.21 -0.07 -0.20
N PHE A 70 -8.84 -0.63 0.96
CA PHE A 70 -7.76 -0.07 1.78
C PHE A 70 -6.42 -0.16 1.06
N ILE A 71 -6.12 -1.31 0.44
CA ILE A 71 -4.88 -1.49 -0.33
C ILE A 71 -4.89 -0.59 -1.58
N LYS A 72 -6.01 -0.51 -2.29
CA LYS A 72 -6.18 0.39 -3.45
C LYS A 72 -5.80 1.83 -3.10
N GLU A 73 -6.30 2.35 -1.99
CA GLU A 73 -6.06 3.74 -1.58
C GLU A 73 -4.65 3.94 -1.01
N MET A 74 -4.05 2.91 -0.40
CA MET A 74 -2.62 2.92 -0.05
C MET A 74 -1.73 3.07 -1.28
N LEU A 75 -2.15 2.54 -2.43
CA LEU A 75 -1.46 2.71 -3.71
C LEU A 75 -1.70 4.10 -4.32
N ASP A 76 -2.78 4.79 -3.93
CA ASP A 76 -3.09 6.16 -4.37
C ASP A 76 -2.17 7.22 -3.74
N ILE A 77 -1.51 6.91 -2.62
CA ILE A 77 -0.50 7.77 -1.97
C ILE A 77 0.66 8.13 -2.92
N ARG A 78 0.93 7.30 -3.95
CA ARG A 78 1.90 7.60 -5.01
C ARG A 78 1.62 8.94 -5.70
N GLN A 79 0.37 9.40 -5.73
CA GLN A 79 0.01 10.71 -6.30
C GLN A 79 0.58 11.87 -5.51
N ILE A 80 0.80 11.69 -4.20
CA ILE A 80 1.44 12.68 -3.34
C ILE A 80 2.94 12.69 -3.59
N GLY A 81 3.59 11.51 -3.63
CA GLY A 81 5.04 11.40 -3.82
C GLY A 81 5.53 11.74 -5.22
N GLU A 82 4.82 11.31 -6.26
CA GLU A 82 5.24 11.49 -7.65
C GLU A 82 4.48 12.60 -8.38
N HIS A 83 3.64 13.36 -7.67
CA HIS A 83 2.73 14.35 -8.27
C HIS A 83 1.88 13.80 -9.42
N ALA A 84 1.63 12.49 -9.45
CA ALA A 84 0.86 11.84 -10.51
C ALA A 84 -0.62 12.24 -10.39
N HIS A 85 -1.20 12.80 -11.46
CA HIS A 85 -2.61 13.20 -11.45
C HIS A 85 -3.48 12.05 -11.95
N LYS A 86 -4.47 11.62 -11.15
CA LYS A 86 -5.54 10.73 -11.63
C LYS A 86 -6.78 11.56 -12.00
N ARG A 87 -7.52 11.07 -13.00
CA ARG A 87 -8.81 11.65 -13.42
C ARG A 87 -9.93 11.45 -12.38
N VAL A 88 -9.70 10.61 -11.38
CA VAL A 88 -10.66 10.26 -10.33
C VAL A 88 -10.18 10.84 -9.02
N GLU A 89 -11.11 11.37 -8.23
CA GLU A 89 -10.84 11.85 -6.88
C GLU A 89 -10.20 10.73 -6.06
N SER A 90 -9.00 10.99 -5.56
CA SER A 90 -8.20 10.01 -4.85
C SER A 90 -8.31 10.26 -3.36
N ALA A 91 -8.37 9.19 -2.57
CA ALA A 91 -8.57 9.29 -1.14
C ALA A 91 -7.60 8.37 -0.40
N ILE A 92 -7.34 8.68 0.87
CA ILE A 92 -6.69 7.78 1.81
C ILE A 92 -7.70 7.44 2.90
N ARG A 93 -7.98 6.16 3.12
CA ARG A 93 -8.79 5.73 4.25
C ARG A 93 -8.03 5.77 5.56
N LEU A 94 -8.71 6.35 6.55
CA LEU A 94 -8.39 6.16 7.95
C LEU A 94 -8.62 4.71 8.38
N MET A 95 -8.10 4.40 9.57
CA MET A 95 -8.34 3.10 10.21
C MET A 95 -9.83 2.81 10.44
N THR A 96 -10.63 3.86 10.64
CA THR A 96 -12.10 3.83 10.77
C THR A 96 -12.83 3.65 9.43
N ASN A 97 -12.10 3.46 8.33
CA ASN A 97 -12.62 3.37 6.97
C ASN A 97 -13.20 4.69 6.41
N ALA A 98 -13.06 5.80 7.14
CA ALA A 98 -13.44 7.13 6.66
C ALA A 98 -12.42 7.61 5.59
N PRO A 99 -12.88 8.05 4.40
CA PRO A 99 -12.00 8.56 3.36
C PRO A 99 -11.51 9.97 3.68
N ILE A 100 -10.23 10.24 3.41
CA ILE A 100 -9.65 11.59 3.37
C ILE A 100 -9.33 11.92 1.92
N PRO A 101 -9.98 12.92 1.31
CA PRO A 101 -9.63 13.36 -0.05
C PRO A 101 -8.16 13.79 -0.12
N ILE A 102 -7.42 13.26 -1.08
CA ILE A 102 -6.07 13.70 -1.41
C ILE A 102 -6.21 14.88 -2.37
N CYS A 103 -5.87 16.09 -1.91
CA CYS A 103 -5.62 17.20 -2.83
C CYS A 103 -4.10 17.36 -3.03
N VAL A 104 -3.70 17.68 -4.27
CA VAL A 104 -2.29 17.87 -4.67
C VAL A 104 -1.59 19.01 -3.89
N LYS A 105 -2.32 19.81 -3.09
CA LYS A 105 -1.71 20.83 -2.22
C LYS A 105 -0.83 20.22 -1.13
N THR A 106 -1.03 18.95 -0.77
CA THR A 106 -0.13 18.25 0.15
C THR A 106 1.18 17.95 -0.56
N SER A 107 2.27 18.65 -0.18
CA SER A 107 3.59 18.38 -0.74
C SER A 107 4.13 17.02 -0.29
N ALA A 108 4.81 16.29 -1.18
CA ALA A 108 5.52 15.06 -0.84
C ALA A 108 6.44 15.26 0.37
N LEU A 109 7.17 16.39 0.38
CA LEU A 109 8.04 16.78 1.47
C LEU A 109 7.27 16.86 2.80
N GLY A 110 6.12 17.52 2.84
CA GLY A 110 5.31 17.62 4.06
C GLY A 110 4.66 16.30 4.47
N PHE A 111 4.27 15.47 3.49
CA PHE A 111 3.57 14.22 3.73
C PHE A 111 4.45 13.10 4.28
N PHE A 112 5.72 13.05 3.89
CA PHE A 112 6.63 12.00 4.36
C PHE A 112 7.57 12.46 5.48
N ASN A 113 7.56 13.74 5.87
CA ASN A 113 8.53 14.27 6.85
C ASN A 113 8.40 13.69 8.27
N ALA A 114 7.26 13.09 8.61
CA ALA A 114 6.99 12.59 9.95
C ALA A 114 6.30 11.23 9.90
N PRO A 115 6.51 10.36 10.92
CA PRO A 115 5.81 9.07 11.01
C PRO A 115 4.27 9.20 11.08
N ILE A 116 3.81 10.30 11.68
CA ILE A 116 2.41 10.69 11.77
C ILE A 116 2.24 12.05 11.13
N VAL A 117 1.38 12.13 10.11
CA VAL A 117 1.11 13.36 9.36
C VAL A 117 -0.34 13.76 9.54
N LYS A 118 -0.55 15.05 9.86
CA LYS A 118 -1.88 15.66 9.86
C LYS A 118 -2.19 16.13 8.44
N LEU A 119 -3.28 15.62 7.88
CA LEU A 119 -3.78 16.10 6.61
C LEU A 119 -4.85 17.16 6.86
N PRO A 120 -4.69 18.40 6.37
CA PRO A 120 -5.80 19.34 6.36
C PRO A 120 -6.88 18.80 5.43
N ASP A 121 -8.10 18.65 5.93
CA ASP A 121 -9.23 18.42 5.04
C ASP A 121 -9.50 19.66 4.17
N ILE A 122 -10.31 19.49 3.12
CA ILE A 122 -10.69 20.57 2.18
C ILE A 122 -11.44 21.74 2.85
N THR A 123 -11.96 21.55 4.06
CA THR A 123 -12.74 22.53 4.84
C THR A 123 -11.92 23.23 5.92
N GLY A 124 -10.71 22.72 6.24
CA GLY A 124 -9.87 23.17 7.35
C GLY A 124 -10.40 22.84 8.75
N GLN A 125 -11.55 22.15 8.87
CA GLN A 125 -12.23 21.93 10.16
C GLN A 125 -11.79 20.65 10.86
N SER A 126 -11.37 19.62 10.12
CA SER A 126 -10.74 18.43 10.68
C SER A 126 -9.34 18.23 10.08
N THR A 127 -8.39 17.90 10.95
CA THR A 127 -7.04 17.46 10.55
C THR A 127 -6.86 15.99 10.91
N PRO A 128 -7.46 15.05 10.16
CA PRO A 128 -7.22 13.64 10.38
C PRO A 128 -5.72 13.34 10.29
N SER A 129 -5.25 12.44 11.15
CA SER A 129 -3.86 12.01 11.15
C SER A 129 -3.71 10.66 10.46
N ILE A 130 -2.67 10.54 9.66
CA ILE A 130 -2.21 9.29 9.08
C ILE A 130 -0.96 8.86 9.83
N ASN A 131 -0.92 7.60 10.24
CA ASN A 131 0.28 6.97 10.75
C ASN A 131 0.82 6.01 9.68
N HIS A 132 1.96 6.34 9.10
CA HIS A 132 2.54 5.53 8.01
C HIS A 132 2.80 4.10 8.45
N LEU A 133 3.39 3.92 9.63
CA LEU A 133 3.75 2.60 10.14
C LEU A 133 2.50 1.76 10.41
N GLN A 134 1.46 2.32 11.02
CA GLN A 134 0.21 1.59 11.26
C GLN A 134 -0.46 1.17 9.95
N ASN A 135 -0.56 2.07 8.98
CA ASN A 135 -1.17 1.77 7.69
C ASN A 135 -0.38 0.69 6.93
N ARG A 136 0.95 0.74 7.00
CA ARG A 136 1.86 -0.27 6.43
C ARG A 136 1.71 -1.63 7.05
N THR A 137 1.74 -1.70 8.38
CA THR A 137 1.57 -2.95 9.12
C THR A 137 0.21 -3.57 8.80
N LYS A 138 -0.85 -2.76 8.69
CA LYS A 138 -2.17 -3.26 8.27
C LYS A 138 -2.17 -3.78 6.83
N ALA A 139 -1.48 -3.09 5.91
CA ALA A 139 -1.35 -3.55 4.52
C ALA A 139 -0.57 -4.88 4.45
N GLU A 140 0.54 -4.98 5.17
CA GLU A 140 1.34 -6.20 5.28
C GLU A 140 0.52 -7.37 5.83
N ASN A 141 -0.24 -7.18 6.91
CA ASN A 141 -1.06 -8.25 7.48
C ASN A 141 -2.10 -8.78 6.48
N ARG A 142 -2.74 -7.89 5.71
CA ARG A 142 -3.73 -8.26 4.68
C ARG A 142 -3.07 -9.02 3.52
N ILE A 143 -1.92 -8.53 3.08
CA ILE A 143 -1.10 -9.16 2.04
C ILE A 143 -0.65 -10.55 2.48
N GLN A 144 -0.09 -10.67 3.69
CA GLN A 144 0.44 -11.92 4.21
C GLN A 144 -0.66 -12.98 4.33
N ALA A 145 -1.85 -12.59 4.79
CA ALA A 145 -3.01 -13.49 4.83
C ALA A 145 -3.40 -14.02 3.44
N ALA A 146 -3.33 -13.18 2.39
CA ALA A 146 -3.60 -13.63 1.03
C ALA A 146 -2.47 -14.50 0.46
N LEU A 147 -1.22 -14.20 0.76
CA LEU A 147 -0.07 -15.01 0.34
C LEU A 147 -0.08 -16.39 0.99
N THR A 148 -0.45 -16.50 2.26
CA THR A 148 -0.66 -17.79 2.93
C THR A 148 -1.73 -18.60 2.19
N ARG A 149 -2.90 -18.01 1.91
CA ARG A 149 -3.96 -18.69 1.14
C ARG A 149 -3.51 -19.13 -0.25
N ALA A 150 -2.78 -18.28 -0.97
CA ALA A 150 -2.23 -18.60 -2.29
C ALA A 150 -1.21 -19.74 -2.24
N THR A 151 -0.38 -19.78 -1.21
CA THR A 151 0.67 -20.81 -1.03
C THR A 151 0.07 -22.16 -0.63
N ASP A 152 -0.89 -22.14 0.31
CA ASP A 152 -1.51 -23.34 0.87
C ASP A 152 -2.62 -23.91 -0.02
N LYS A 153 -2.92 -23.25 -1.16
CA LYS A 153 -4.01 -23.58 -2.11
C LYS A 153 -5.36 -23.77 -1.41
N GLN A 154 -5.59 -23.05 -0.32
CA GLN A 154 -6.89 -23.11 0.35
C GLN A 154 -7.90 -22.27 -0.44
N PRO A 155 -9.05 -22.84 -0.83
CA PRO A 155 -10.10 -22.12 -1.57
C PRO A 155 -10.69 -20.95 -0.76
#